data_AF-A0A4Q3YYE4-F1
#
_entry.id   AF-A0A4Q3YYE4-F1
#
_cell.length_a   1.000
_cell.length_b   1.000
_cell.length_c   1.000
_cell.angle_alpha   90.00
_cell.angle_beta   90.00
_cell.angle_gamma   90.00
#
_symmetry.space_group_name_H-M   'P 1'
#
loop_
_entity.id
_entity.type
_entity.pdbx_description
1 polymer ?
#
loop_
_entity_poly.entity_id
_entity_poly.type
_entity_poly.pdbx_seq_one_letter_code
_entity_poly.pdbx_strand_id
1 'polypeptide(L)' 'MLEPGMLVTNPDAPDWGTGQVQSNINGRITVNFREAGKVVLDGGRVMLIPVVE' A
#
# COMPACT_ATOMS: atom_id res chain seq x y z
N MET A 1 -3.88 7.09 9.50
CA MET A 1 -3.75 5.62 9.51
C MET A 1 -4.24 5.13 8.15
N LEU A 2 -3.58 4.16 7.51
CA LEU A 2 -4.09 3.58 6.26
C LEU A 2 -5.18 2.56 6.58
N GLU A 3 -6.31 2.67 5.90
CA GLU A 3 -7.50 1.84 6.12
C GLU A 3 -7.82 1.01 4.88
N PRO A 4 -8.45 -0.17 5.05
CA PRO A 4 -8.95 -0.96 3.92
C PRO A 4 -9.77 -0.10 2.95
N GLY A 5 -9.51 -0.25 1.66
CA GLY A 5 -10.16 0.51 0.58
C GLY A 5 -9.37 1.74 0.11
N MET A 6 -8.47 2.30 0.92
CA MET A 6 -7.63 3.44 0.51
C MET A 6 -6.71 3.07 -0.67
N LEU A 7 -6.59 3.96 -1.65
CA LEU A 7 -5.62 3.85 -2.72
C LEU A 7 -4.29 4.47 -2.31
N VAL A 8 -3.20 3.79 -2.62
CA VAL A 8 -1.83 4.19 -2.26
C VAL A 8 -0.85 3.94 -3.39
N THR A 9 0.25 4.67 -3.40
CA THR A 9 1.46 4.35 -4.18
C THR A 9 2.64 4.11 -3.24
N ASN A 10 3.61 3.32 -3.71
CA ASN A 10 4.89 3.13 -3.05
C ASN A 10 5.99 3.89 -3.84
N PRO A 11 6.54 5.00 -3.31
CA PRO A 11 7.59 5.76 -3.99
C PRO A 11 8.87 4.96 -4.28
N ASP A 12 9.16 3.97 -3.44
CA ASP A 12 10.36 3.12 -3.59
C ASP A 12 10.16 2.00 -4.61
N ALA A 13 8.91 1.79 -5.07
CA ALA A 13 8.55 0.80 -6.08
C ALA A 13 7.50 1.37 -7.05
N PRO A 14 7.87 2.39 -7.86
CA PRO A 14 6.93 3.08 -8.74
C PRO A 14 6.36 2.18 -9.83
N ASP A 15 7.09 1.11 -10.20
CA ASP A 15 6.70 0.10 -11.19
C ASP A 15 5.54 -0.79 -10.72
N TRP A 16 5.22 -0.81 -9.42
CA TRP A 16 4.08 -1.57 -8.89
C TRP A 16 2.72 -0.94 -9.23
N GLY A 17 2.74 0.35 -9.59
CA GLY A 17 1.54 1.15 -9.86
C GLY A 17 0.74 1.49 -8.60
N THR A 18 -0.49 1.96 -8.78
CA THR A 18 -1.42 2.21 -7.67
C THR A 18 -1.89 0.89 -7.07
N GLY A 19 -1.95 0.82 -5.74
CA GLY A 19 -2.48 -0.30 -5.00
C GLY A 19 -3.61 0.07 -4.07
N GLN A 20 -4.45 -0.90 -3.72
CA GLN A 20 -5.52 -0.75 -2.74
C GLN A 20 -5.13 -1.45 -1.44
N VAL A 21 -5.23 -0.73 -0.32
CA VAL A 21 -5.05 -1.31 1.02
C VAL A 21 -6.18 -2.32 1.26
N GLN A 22 -5.81 -3.56 1.59
CA GLN A 22 -6.74 -4.62 1.96
C GLN A 22 -6.83 -4.80 3.48
N SER A 23 -5.72 -4.57 4.19
CA SER A 23 -5.67 -4.63 5.66
C SER A 23 -4.51 -3.82 6.21
N ASN A 24 -4.65 -3.36 7.46
CA ASN A 24 -3.58 -2.75 8.25
C ASN A 24 -3.73 -3.23 9.70
N ILE A 25 -2.96 -4.24 10.08
CA ILE A 25 -3.08 -4.92 11.38
C ILE A 25 -1.70 -5.01 12.01
N ASN A 26 -1.56 -4.47 13.22
CA ASN A 26 -0.30 -4.47 13.98
C ASN A 26 0.90 -3.91 13.18
N GLY A 27 0.66 -2.84 12.40
CA GLY A 27 1.70 -2.21 11.56
C GLY A 27 2.05 -2.99 10.29
N ARG A 28 1.42 -4.16 10.05
CA ARG A 28 1.56 -4.90 8.80
C ARG A 28 0.43 -4.54 7.85
N ILE A 29 0.79 -4.00 6.70
CA ILE A 29 -0.16 -3.48 5.71
C ILE A 29 -0.17 -4.43 4.52
N THR A 30 -1.35 -4.94 4.15
CA THR A 30 -1.52 -5.71 2.91
C THR A 30 -2.09 -4.79 1.85
N VAL A 31 -1.41 -4.68 0.71
CA VAL A 31 -1.84 -3.87 -0.43
C VAL A 31 -1.89 -4.77 -1.66
N ASN A 32 -2.95 -4.66 -2.47
CA ASN A 32 -2.97 -5.26 -3.79
C ASN A 32 -2.62 -4.20 -4.82
N PHE A 33 -1.39 -4.25 -5.34
CA PHE A 33 -0.87 -3.35 -6.36
C PHE A 33 -1.22 -3.84 -7.76
N ARG A 34 -1.48 -2.91 -8.67
CA ARG A 34 -1.93 -3.23 -10.03
C ARG A 34 -0.95 -4.11 -10.80
N GLU A 35 0.35 -3.81 -10.72
CA GLU A 35 1.37 -4.48 -11.55
C GLU A 35 2.21 -5.50 -10.76
N ALA A 36 2.21 -5.42 -9.42
CA ALA A 36 2.95 -6.34 -8.54
C ALA A 36 2.07 -7.35 -7.78
N GLY A 37 0.74 -7.22 -7.86
CA GLY A 37 -0.20 -8.04 -7.13
C GLY A 37 -0.17 -7.78 -5.61
N LYS A 38 -0.49 -8.81 -4.82
CA LYS A 38 -0.60 -8.69 -3.37
C LYS A 38 0.77 -8.64 -2.70
N VAL A 39 1.04 -7.53 -2.01
CA VAL A 39 2.27 -7.33 -1.22
C VAL A 39 1.91 -7.07 0.23
N VAL A 40 2.71 -7.63 1.14
CA VAL A 40 2.60 -7.40 2.59
C VAL A 40 3.80 -6.58 3.03
N LEU A 41 3.54 -5.40 3.59
CA LEU A 41 4.54 -4.40 3.93
C LEU A 41 4.60 -4.18 5.45
N ASP A 42 5.79 -3.86 5.94
CA ASP A 42 6.00 -3.34 7.29
C ASP A 42 5.82 -1.82 7.25
N GLY A 43 4.72 -1.32 7.82
CA GLY A 43 4.37 0.11 7.85
C GLY A 43 5.31 0.97 8.68
N GLY A 44 6.20 0.37 9.48
CA GLY A 44 7.27 1.10 10.16
C GLY A 44 8.52 1.29 9.30
N ARG A 45 8.61 0.62 8.15
CA ARG A 45 9.79 0.62 7.26
C ARG A 45 9.50 1.10 5.84
N VAL A 46 8.25 1.03 5.41
CA VAL A 46 7.82 1.38 4.06
C VAL A 46 6.90 2.59 4.11
N MET A 47 7.18 3.57 3.28
CA MET A 47 6.30 4.72 3.07
C MET A 47 5.26 4.40 2.00
N LEU A 48 4.00 4.67 2.30
CA LEU A 48 2.90 4.61 1.34
C LEU A 48 2.23 5.98 1.28
N ILE A 49 2.01 6.49 0.07
CA ILE A 49 1.39 7.79 -0.15
C ILE A 49 -0.06 7.56 -0.59
N PRO A 50 -1.06 8.08 0.16
CA PRO A 50 -2.45 8.04 -0.28
C PRO A 50 -2.63 8.77 -1.61
N VAL A 51 -3.36 8.16 -2.54
CA VAL A 51 -3.83 8.82 -3.75
C VAL A 51 -5.18 9.45 -3.42
N VAL A 52 -5.21 10.78 -3.32
CA VAL A 52 -6.44 11.57 -3.19
C VAL A 52 -6.82 12.10 -4.57
N GLU A 53 -8.11 11.99 -4.91
CA GLU A 53 -8.73 12.83 -5.93
C GLU A 53 -9.00 14.24 -5.39
#